data_AF-A0A520BVR4-F1
#
_entry.id   AF-A0A520BVR4-F1
#
_cell.length_a   1.000
_cell.length_b   1.000
_cell.length_c   1.000
_cell.angle_alpha   90.00
_cell.angle_beta   90.00
_cell.angle_gamma   90.00
#
_symmetry.space_group_name_H-M   'P 1'
#
loop_
_entity.id
_entity.type
_entity.pdbx_description
1 polymer ?
#
loop_
_entity_poly.entity_id
_entity_poly.type
_entity_poly.pdbx_seq_one_letter_code
_entity_poly.pdbx_strand_id
1 'polypeptide(L)'
;MFVGALLLHLVCFATVSAQSFSFSGNQKKNTINFKLVKNLIIIPVTINGKGPYNFLLDTGVGPLIITEPSMVDTLGLKVLRTTKIYGLGKGEEVQAFLSSEINLTIKDASIQHIPTAILKTDVFNLSSYLGMKIHGIIGYYFFNSFVVKVNYSVNRLAFYNPENKVK
;
A
#
# COMPACT_ATOMS: atom_id res chain seq x y z
N MET A 1 7.61 38.88 46.92
CA MET A 1 7.01 37.52 47.03
C MET A 1 5.55 37.68 46.64
N PHE A 2 4.97 37.15 45.57
CA PHE A 2 5.28 36.11 44.58
C PHE A 2 4.62 36.53 43.27
N VAL A 3 5.31 36.43 42.12
CA VAL A 3 4.68 36.53 40.80
C VAL A 3 4.27 35.12 40.40
N GLY A 4 2.98 34.82 40.45
CA GLY A 4 2.42 33.56 39.98
C GLY A 4 2.26 33.56 38.47
N ALA A 5 3.18 32.90 37.76
CA ALA A 5 3.03 32.63 36.33
C ALA A 5 2.11 31.41 36.13
N LEU A 6 0.93 31.64 35.54
CA LEU A 6 0.00 30.60 35.12
C LEU A 6 0.49 30.03 33.79
N LEU A 7 1.04 28.81 33.81
CA LEU A 7 1.52 28.11 32.61
C LEU A 7 0.33 27.44 31.89
N LEU A 8 -0.22 28.09 30.87
CA LEU A 8 -1.28 27.54 30.02
C LEU A 8 -0.69 26.45 29.10
N HIS A 9 -0.84 25.18 29.47
CA HIS A 9 -0.50 24.06 28.57
C HIS A 9 -1.53 23.97 27.44
N LEU A 10 -1.16 24.43 26.25
CA LEU A 10 -1.93 24.22 25.03
C LEU A 10 -1.78 22.75 24.61
N VAL A 11 -2.72 21.90 25.03
CA VAL A 11 -2.80 20.51 24.54
C VAL A 11 -3.29 20.55 23.10
N CYS A 12 -2.37 20.45 22.15
CA CYS A 12 -2.70 20.33 20.73
C CYS A 12 -3.22 18.89 20.48
N PHE A 13 -4.54 18.73 20.40
CA PHE A 13 -5.15 17.49 19.91
C PHE A 13 -4.94 17.41 18.40
N ALA A 14 -3.76 16.98 17.97
CA ALA A 14 -3.57 16.54 16.59
C ALA A 14 -4.34 15.23 16.42
N THR A 15 -5.39 15.26 15.61
CA THR A 15 -6.11 14.04 15.21
C THR A 15 -5.17 13.19 14.37
N VAL A 16 -4.56 12.17 14.99
CA VAL A 16 -3.80 11.15 14.27
C VAL A 16 -4.80 10.24 13.56
N SER A 17 -5.02 10.47 12.27
CA SER A 17 -5.80 9.56 11.44
C SER A 17 -4.90 8.41 10.97
N ALA A 18 -5.39 7.17 11.10
CA ALA A 18 -4.73 6.01 10.51
C ALA A 18 -4.74 6.12 8.97
N GLN A 19 -3.64 5.77 8.30
CA GLN A 19 -3.62 5.81 6.83
C GLN A 19 -4.60 4.75 6.28
N SER A 20 -5.60 5.21 5.55
CA SER A 20 -6.58 4.38 4.88
C SER A 20 -6.85 4.91 3.47
N PHE A 21 -7.27 4.02 2.59
CA PHE A 21 -7.78 4.42 1.29
C PHE A 21 -9.13 5.11 1.47
N SER A 22 -9.36 6.11 0.65
CA SER A 22 -10.65 6.79 0.51
C SER A 22 -11.04 6.87 -0.96
N PHE A 23 -12.34 6.85 -1.24
CA PHE A 23 -12.83 7.12 -2.58
C PHE A 23 -12.83 8.61 -2.90
N SER A 24 -12.64 8.92 -4.18
CA SER A 24 -12.82 10.28 -4.69
C SER A 24 -14.30 10.65 -4.76
N GLY A 25 -14.67 11.81 -4.22
CA GLY A 25 -16.04 12.33 -4.24
C GLY A 25 -17.02 11.48 -3.42
N ASN A 26 -18.26 11.34 -3.91
CA ASN A 26 -19.34 10.62 -3.22
C ASN A 26 -19.39 9.12 -3.55
N GLN A 27 -18.35 8.55 -4.16
CA GLN A 27 -18.32 7.14 -4.50
C GLN A 27 -18.27 6.26 -3.26
N LYS A 28 -19.03 5.16 -3.27
CA LYS A 28 -19.13 4.20 -2.16
C LYS A 28 -18.56 2.82 -2.49
N LYS A 29 -18.26 2.59 -3.76
CA LYS A 29 -17.84 1.32 -4.32
C LYS A 29 -17.01 1.57 -5.58
N ASN A 30 -16.00 0.75 -5.80
CA ASN A 30 -15.36 0.60 -7.09
C ASN A 30 -15.25 -0.84 -7.54
N THR A 31 -14.91 -1.02 -8.81
CA THR A 31 -14.69 -2.33 -9.41
C THR A 31 -13.59 -2.26 -10.44
N ILE A 32 -12.67 -3.22 -10.38
CA ILE A 32 -11.55 -3.37 -11.31
C ILE A 32 -11.47 -4.80 -11.83
N ASN A 33 -10.88 -4.95 -13.02
CA ASN A 33 -10.44 -6.25 -13.50
C ASN A 33 -9.08 -6.57 -12.89
N PHE A 34 -8.84 -7.85 -12.61
CA PHE A 34 -7.54 -8.35 -12.18
C PHE A 34 -7.01 -9.41 -13.14
N LYS A 35 -5.71 -9.69 -13.08
CA LYS A 35 -5.12 -10.87 -13.74
C LYS A 35 -4.99 -11.97 -12.70
N LEU A 36 -5.42 -13.18 -13.06
CA LEU A 36 -5.21 -14.37 -12.25
C LEU A 36 -4.06 -15.18 -12.84
N VAL A 37 -2.94 -15.25 -12.14
CA VAL A 37 -1.75 -15.97 -12.60
C VAL A 37 -1.27 -16.87 -11.48
N LYS A 38 -1.23 -18.19 -11.72
CA LYS A 38 -0.89 -19.20 -10.69
C LYS A 38 -1.68 -18.99 -9.38
N ASN A 39 -2.99 -18.74 -9.50
CA ASN A 39 -3.91 -18.49 -8.39
C ASN A 39 -3.66 -17.20 -7.60
N LEU A 40 -2.75 -16.34 -8.07
CA LEU A 40 -2.50 -15.03 -7.47
C LEU A 40 -3.27 -13.93 -8.19
N ILE A 41 -3.84 -13.00 -7.42
CA ILE A 41 -4.58 -11.83 -7.92
C ILE A 41 -3.60 -10.69 -8.13
N ILE A 42 -3.53 -10.20 -9.36
CA ILE A 42 -2.67 -9.07 -9.74
C ILE A 42 -3.55 -7.91 -10.18
N ILE A 43 -3.38 -6.76 -9.52
CA ILE A 43 -4.15 -5.54 -9.77
C ILE A 43 -3.26 -4.41 -10.30
N PRO A 44 -3.80 -3.51 -11.14
CA PRO A 44 -3.10 -2.31 -11.55
C PRO A 44 -3.13 -1.25 -10.43
N VAL A 45 -1.97 -0.67 -10.14
CA VAL A 45 -1.79 0.38 -9.13
C VAL A 45 -0.99 1.53 -9.71
N THR A 46 -1.43 2.76 -9.48
CA THR A 46 -0.67 3.97 -9.79
C THR A 46 0.08 4.42 -8.53
N ILE A 47 1.36 4.74 -8.66
CA ILE A 47 2.22 5.23 -7.58
C ILE A 47 2.70 6.64 -7.92
N ASN A 48 2.44 7.62 -7.05
CA ASN A 48 2.84 9.01 -7.25
C ASN A 48 2.46 9.55 -8.65
N GLY A 49 1.28 9.18 -9.14
CA GLY A 49 0.77 9.56 -10.47
C GLY A 49 1.37 8.79 -11.65
N LYS A 50 2.30 7.85 -11.43
CA LYS A 50 2.94 7.03 -12.47
C LYS A 50 2.37 5.60 -12.47
N GLY A 51 2.35 4.95 -13.62
CA GLY A 51 1.87 3.58 -13.79
C GLY A 51 0.91 3.42 -14.98
N PRO A 52 0.09 2.34 -15.00
CA PRO A 52 -0.14 1.40 -13.91
C PRO A 52 1.01 0.39 -13.74
N TYR A 53 1.26 0.03 -12.49
CA TYR A 53 2.18 -1.03 -12.08
C TYR A 53 1.40 -2.26 -11.62
N ASN A 54 1.92 -3.46 -11.92
CA ASN A 54 1.32 -4.72 -11.46
C ASN A 54 1.68 -4.99 -10.00
N PHE A 55 0.66 -5.08 -9.14
CA PHE A 55 0.81 -5.44 -7.74
C PHE A 55 0.11 -6.75 -7.43
N LEU A 56 0.77 -7.60 -6.65
CA LEU A 56 0.12 -8.72 -6.01
C LEU A 56 -0.80 -8.20 -4.89
N LEU A 57 -2.03 -8.69 -4.84
CA LEU A 57 -2.94 -8.42 -3.74
C LEU A 57 -2.90 -9.58 -2.74
N ASP A 58 -2.39 -9.33 -1.54
CA ASP A 58 -2.09 -10.37 -0.53
C ASP A 58 -2.52 -9.92 0.88
N THR A 59 -3.41 -10.67 1.54
CA THR A 59 -3.86 -10.39 2.91
C THR A 59 -2.77 -10.60 3.97
N GLY A 60 -1.72 -11.37 3.68
CA GLY A 60 -0.63 -11.71 4.59
C GLY A 60 0.44 -10.63 4.72
N VAL A 61 0.31 -9.51 4.01
CA VAL A 61 1.32 -8.45 3.96
C VAL A 61 0.85 -7.19 4.68
N GLY A 62 1.65 -6.75 5.67
CA GLY A 62 1.42 -5.52 6.44
C GLY A 62 1.78 -4.24 5.68
N PRO A 63 3.08 -3.91 5.53
CA PRO A 63 3.49 -2.71 4.80
C PRO A 63 3.24 -2.86 3.30
N LEU A 64 3.14 -1.74 2.57
CA LEU A 64 3.30 -1.82 1.12
C LEU A 64 4.73 -2.28 0.81
N ILE A 65 4.90 -3.25 -0.07
CA ILE A 65 6.23 -3.70 -0.51
C ILE A 65 6.41 -3.36 -1.98
N ILE A 66 7.49 -2.65 -2.31
CA ILE A 66 7.97 -2.50 -3.69
C ILE A 66 9.14 -3.48 -3.85
N THR A 67 9.01 -4.40 -4.79
CA THR A 67 9.98 -5.49 -5.00
C THR A 67 11.10 -5.12 -5.95
N GLU A 68 10.95 -3.99 -6.66
CA GLU A 68 11.83 -3.56 -7.75
C GLU A 68 12.68 -2.36 -7.29
N PRO A 69 13.99 -2.52 -7.05
CA PRO A 69 14.84 -1.43 -6.56
C PRO A 69 14.87 -0.21 -7.50
N SER A 70 14.80 -0.44 -8.82
CA SER A 70 14.79 0.62 -9.84
C SER A 70 13.58 1.57 -9.75
N MET A 71 12.56 1.20 -8.96
CA MET A 71 11.43 2.07 -8.68
C MET A 71 11.81 3.30 -7.85
N VAL A 72 12.90 3.25 -7.08
CA VAL A 72 13.41 4.43 -6.36
C VAL A 72 13.66 5.60 -7.31
N ASP A 73 14.44 5.34 -8.37
CA ASP A 73 14.80 6.36 -9.36
C ASP A 73 13.60 6.71 -10.24
N THR A 74 12.81 5.70 -10.64
CA THR A 74 11.61 5.90 -11.46
C THR A 74 10.60 6.81 -10.77
N LEU A 75 10.45 6.68 -9.45
CA LEU A 75 9.56 7.50 -8.64
C LEU A 75 10.20 8.82 -8.18
N GLY A 76 11.53 8.96 -8.30
CA GLY A 76 12.27 10.15 -7.90
C GLY A 76 12.34 10.35 -6.38
N LEU A 77 12.40 9.26 -5.62
CA LEU A 77 12.41 9.30 -4.15
C LEU A 77 13.77 9.79 -3.64
N LYS A 78 13.77 10.82 -2.79
CA LYS A 78 15.01 11.49 -2.36
C LYS A 78 15.47 11.11 -0.95
N VAL A 79 14.56 10.74 -0.06
CA VAL A 79 14.87 10.44 1.34
C VAL A 79 14.47 9.01 1.67
N LEU A 80 15.47 8.15 1.86
CA LEU A 80 15.27 6.73 2.14
C LEU A 80 16.08 6.32 3.35
N ARG A 81 15.40 5.86 4.41
CA ARG A 81 16.09 5.22 5.55
C ARG A 81 16.33 3.77 5.21
N THR A 82 17.53 3.26 5.46
CA THR A 82 17.77 1.81 5.33
C THR A 82 17.31 1.10 6.58
N THR A 83 16.65 -0.04 6.41
CA THR A 83 16.32 -0.98 7.49
C THR A 83 16.55 -2.43 7.06
N LYS A 84 16.50 -3.33 8.03
CA LYS A 84 16.44 -4.77 7.83
C LYS A 84 15.03 -5.24 8.15
N ILE A 85 14.43 -6.01 7.24
CA ILE A 85 13.10 -6.59 7.40
C ILE A 85 13.26 -8.10 7.60
N TYR A 86 12.53 -8.61 8.58
CA TYR A 86 12.46 -10.04 8.90
C TYR A 86 11.10 -10.60 8.46
N GLY A 87 11.01 -11.92 8.30
CA GLY A 87 9.73 -12.59 8.01
C GLY A 87 9.25 -12.47 6.57
N LEU A 88 10.10 -12.04 5.62
CA LEU A 88 9.81 -12.05 4.19
C LEU A 88 10.16 -13.39 3.50
N GLY A 89 10.31 -14.49 4.25
CA GLY A 89 10.64 -15.80 3.67
C GLY A 89 11.87 -16.41 4.31
N LYS A 90 12.92 -16.69 3.50
CA LYS A 90 14.08 -17.61 3.67
C LYS A 90 14.89 -17.59 4.99
N GLY A 91 14.40 -16.99 6.07
CA GLY A 91 15.05 -16.92 7.37
C GLY A 91 16.12 -15.83 7.46
N GLU A 92 16.49 -15.23 6.33
CA GLU A 92 17.49 -14.17 6.25
C GLU A 92 16.87 -12.77 6.34
N GLU A 93 17.67 -11.84 6.86
CA GLU A 93 17.35 -10.41 6.86
C GLU A 93 17.34 -9.85 5.43
N VAL A 94 16.28 -9.12 5.08
CA VAL A 94 16.19 -8.44 3.77
C VAL A 94 16.43 -6.96 3.98
N GLN A 95 17.41 -6.40 3.27
CA GLN A 95 17.64 -4.96 3.28
C GLN A 95 16.59 -4.24 2.45
N ALA A 96 16.02 -3.19 3.03
CA ALA A 96 15.03 -2.36 2.37
C ALA A 96 15.26 -0.88 2.67
N PHE A 97 14.78 -0.03 1.79
CA PHE A 97 14.51 1.37 2.06
C PHE A 97 13.11 1.52 2.64
N LEU A 98 12.96 2.38 3.63
CA LEU A 98 11.66 2.83 4.12
C LEU A 98 11.35 4.22 3.57
N SER A 99 10.13 4.37 3.06
CA SER A 99 9.58 5.64 2.58
C SER A 99 8.13 5.81 3.04
N SER A 100 7.76 7.06 3.31
CA SER A 100 6.38 7.53 3.50
C SER A 100 6.01 8.59 2.46
N GLU A 101 6.76 8.68 1.36
CA GLU A 101 6.52 9.59 0.23
C GLU A 101 5.75 8.90 -0.91
N ILE A 102 5.01 7.85 -0.56
CA ILE A 102 4.26 7.03 -1.50
C ILE A 102 2.77 7.35 -1.39
N ASN A 103 2.20 7.73 -2.52
CA ASN A 103 0.77 7.91 -2.71
C ASN A 103 0.30 6.87 -3.71
N LEU A 104 -0.68 6.05 -3.33
CA LEU A 104 -1.24 5.04 -4.21
C LEU A 104 -2.61 5.44 -4.71
N THR A 105 -2.90 5.04 -5.94
CA THR A 105 -4.23 5.10 -6.51
C THR A 105 -4.59 3.78 -7.15
N ILE A 106 -5.76 3.26 -6.79
CA ILE A 106 -6.36 2.05 -7.36
C ILE A 106 -7.74 2.46 -7.87
N LYS A 107 -7.86 2.60 -9.19
CA LYS A 107 -9.05 3.20 -9.82
C LYS A 107 -9.32 4.59 -9.22
N ASP A 108 -10.44 4.78 -8.53
CA ASP A 108 -10.82 6.08 -7.96
C ASP A 108 -10.62 6.13 -6.43
N ALA A 109 -9.98 5.11 -5.86
CA ALA A 109 -9.55 5.08 -4.47
C ALA A 109 -8.08 5.49 -4.34
N SER A 110 -7.78 6.31 -3.34
CA SER A 110 -6.41 6.76 -3.07
C SER A 110 -6.06 6.73 -1.60
N ILE A 111 -4.76 6.56 -1.31
CA ILE A 111 -4.15 6.68 0.01
C ILE A 111 -2.88 7.51 -0.14
N GLN A 112 -2.63 8.39 0.81
CA GLN A 112 -1.47 9.28 0.81
C GLN A 112 -0.49 8.85 1.90
N HIS A 113 0.81 9.08 1.66
CA HIS A 113 1.88 8.84 2.62
C HIS A 113 1.91 7.42 3.20
N ILE A 114 1.64 6.40 2.37
CA ILE A 114 1.62 5.00 2.80
C ILE A 114 3.04 4.54 3.19
N PRO A 115 3.22 3.99 4.41
CA PRO A 115 4.47 3.34 4.79
C PRO A 115 4.83 2.21 3.82
N THR A 116 6.00 2.35 3.21
CA THR A 116 6.45 1.47 2.12
C THR A 116 7.86 0.96 2.39
N ALA A 117 8.01 -0.35 2.25
CA ALA A 117 9.30 -1.02 2.18
C ALA A 117 9.69 -1.22 0.71
N ILE A 118 10.82 -0.67 0.28
CA ILE A 118 11.36 -0.86 -1.06
C ILE A 118 12.58 -1.76 -0.94
N LEU A 119 12.49 -2.96 -1.48
CA LEU A 119 13.57 -3.93 -1.36
C LEU A 119 14.80 -3.47 -2.14
N LYS A 120 16.00 -3.70 -1.58
CA LYS A 120 17.27 -3.39 -2.27
C LYS A 120 17.66 -4.46 -3.28
N THR A 121 17.08 -5.65 -3.16
CA THR A 121 17.28 -6.80 -4.04
C THR A 121 15.94 -7.48 -4.29
N ASP A 122 15.76 -8.08 -5.47
CA ASP A 122 14.56 -8.87 -5.78
C ASP A 122 14.65 -10.25 -5.12
N VAL A 123 14.45 -10.30 -3.81
CA VAL A 123 14.56 -11.55 -3.03
C VAL A 123 13.44 -12.54 -3.33
N PHE A 124 12.28 -12.06 -3.79
CA PHE A 124 11.12 -12.89 -4.05
C PHE A 124 11.14 -13.49 -5.46
N ASN A 125 11.77 -12.81 -6.43
CA ASN A 125 11.79 -13.20 -7.83
C ASN A 125 10.38 -13.46 -8.41
N LEU A 126 9.39 -12.67 -7.96
CA LEU A 126 7.97 -12.84 -8.31
C LEU A 126 7.75 -12.71 -9.82
N SER A 127 8.48 -11.78 -10.44
CA SER A 127 8.36 -11.52 -11.87
C SER A 127 8.69 -12.77 -12.69
N SER A 128 9.79 -13.45 -12.37
CA SER A 128 10.19 -14.69 -13.04
C SER A 128 9.25 -15.84 -12.71
N TYR A 129 8.84 -15.97 -11.44
CA TYR A 129 7.93 -17.03 -11.02
C TYR A 129 6.56 -16.94 -11.72
N LEU A 130 6.02 -15.73 -11.90
CA LEU A 130 4.71 -15.51 -12.52
C LEU A 130 4.76 -15.30 -14.03
N GLY A 131 5.95 -15.15 -14.62
CA GLY A 131 6.11 -14.90 -16.05
C GLY A 131 5.59 -13.52 -16.50
N MET A 132 5.47 -12.57 -15.56
CA MET A 132 5.09 -11.19 -15.85
C MET A 132 5.66 -10.25 -14.78
N LYS A 133 5.97 -9.02 -15.17
CA LYS A 133 6.58 -8.04 -14.26
C LYS A 133 5.65 -7.75 -13.06
N ILE A 134 6.14 -7.97 -11.84
CA ILE A 134 5.50 -7.60 -10.58
C ILE A 134 6.35 -6.52 -9.92
N HIS A 135 5.72 -5.41 -9.55
CA HIS A 135 6.41 -4.25 -8.99
C HIS A 135 6.28 -4.18 -7.47
N GLY A 136 5.32 -4.90 -6.90
CA GLY A 136 5.09 -4.86 -5.48
C GLY A 136 3.96 -5.76 -5.00
N ILE A 137 3.76 -5.71 -3.69
CA ILE A 137 2.72 -6.44 -2.95
C ILE A 137 1.96 -5.43 -2.08
N ILE A 138 0.64 -5.49 -2.14
CA ILE A 138 -0.26 -4.67 -1.31
C ILE A 138 -1.23 -5.58 -0.55
N GLY A 139 -1.45 -5.26 0.72
CA GLY A 139 -2.28 -6.06 1.61
C GLY A 139 -3.08 -5.21 2.58
N TYR A 140 -2.59 -5.14 3.82
CA TYR A 140 -3.25 -4.55 4.98
C TYR A 140 -3.98 -3.24 4.67
N TYR A 141 -3.30 -2.24 4.09
CA TYR A 141 -3.91 -0.94 3.82
C TYR A 141 -5.14 -1.04 2.90
N PHE A 142 -5.14 -1.93 1.89
CA PHE A 142 -6.28 -2.10 1.01
C PHE A 142 -7.44 -2.82 1.71
N PHE A 143 -7.16 -3.95 2.37
CA PHE A 143 -8.18 -4.77 3.03
C PHE A 143 -8.73 -4.15 4.31
N ASN A 144 -7.94 -3.34 5.02
CA ASN A 144 -8.40 -2.59 6.19
C ASN A 144 -9.30 -1.41 5.77
N SER A 145 -9.14 -0.89 4.56
CA SER A 145 -9.91 0.25 4.07
C SER A 145 -11.24 -0.14 3.42
N PHE A 146 -11.36 -1.39 2.94
CA PHE A 146 -12.52 -1.81 2.14
C PHE A 146 -13.03 -3.20 2.48
N VAL A 147 -14.36 -3.36 2.36
CA VAL A 147 -14.95 -4.69 2.17
C VAL A 147 -14.69 -5.11 0.73
N VAL A 148 -14.06 -6.27 0.51
CA VAL A 148 -13.63 -6.73 -0.82
C VAL A 148 -14.42 -7.97 -1.25
N LYS A 149 -14.99 -7.93 -2.45
CA LYS A 149 -15.65 -9.06 -3.12
C LYS A 149 -14.87 -9.44 -4.37
N VAL A 150 -14.38 -10.68 -4.40
CA VAL A 150 -13.66 -11.25 -5.54
C VAL A 150 -14.58 -12.18 -6.31
N ASN A 151 -14.70 -11.97 -7.62
CA ASN A 151 -15.34 -12.91 -8.53
C ASN A 151 -14.27 -13.48 -9.47
N TYR A 152 -13.84 -14.71 -9.19
CA TYR A 152 -12.81 -15.41 -9.96
C TYR A 152 -13.28 -15.84 -11.36
N SER A 153 -14.56 -16.16 -11.55
CA SER A 153 -15.09 -16.60 -12.85
C SER A 153 -14.99 -15.53 -13.93
N VAL A 154 -15.08 -14.25 -13.55
CA VAL A 154 -14.98 -13.11 -14.47
C VAL A 154 -13.79 -12.19 -14.16
N ASN A 155 -12.85 -12.65 -13.34
CA ASN A 155 -11.65 -11.90 -12.92
C ASN A 155 -11.92 -10.44 -12.49
N ARG A 156 -12.94 -10.27 -11.64
CA ARG A 156 -13.41 -8.95 -11.21
C ARG A 156 -13.35 -8.79 -9.70
N LEU A 157 -12.74 -7.70 -9.25
CA LEU A 157 -12.61 -7.33 -7.86
C LEU A 157 -13.43 -6.07 -7.58
N ALA A 158 -14.44 -6.19 -6.72
CA ALA A 158 -15.24 -5.08 -6.26
C ALA A 158 -14.88 -4.76 -4.81
N PHE A 159 -14.83 -3.48 -4.46
CA PHE A 159 -14.46 -3.03 -3.12
C PHE A 159 -15.32 -1.84 -2.70
N TYR A 160 -15.68 -1.81 -1.41
CA TYR A 160 -16.75 -0.97 -0.86
C TYR A 160 -16.29 -0.31 0.43
N ASN A 161 -16.78 0.91 0.70
CA ASN A 161 -16.59 1.53 2.01
C ASN A 161 -17.22 0.67 3.11
N PRO A 162 -16.54 0.41 4.24
CA PRO A 162 -17.05 -0.49 5.29
C PRO A 162 -18.40 -0.07 5.87
N GLU A 163 -18.68 1.24 5.90
CA GLU A 163 -19.94 1.79 6.41
C GLU A 163 -21.15 1.43 5.55
N ASN A 164 -20.94 1.11 4.28
CA ASN A 164 -22.01 0.64 3.40
C ASN A 164 -22.05 -0.89 3.47
N LYS A 165 -22.67 -1.43 4.52
CA LYS A 165 -22.88 -2.88 4.67
C LYS A 165 -23.42 -3.46 3.36
N VAL A 166 -22.65 -4.38 2.78
CA VAL A 166 -23.10 -5.21 1.66
C VAL A 166 -24.24 -6.06 2.21
N LYS A 167 -25.48 -5.74 1.81
CA LYS A 167 -26.63 -6.63 1.97
C LYS A 167 -26.50 -7.80 1.00
#